data_AF-A0A0M0K4X4-F1
#
_entry.id   AF-A0A0M0K4X4-F1
#
_cell.length_a   1.000
_cell.length_b   1.000
_cell.length_c   1.000
_cell.angle_alpha   90.00
_cell.angle_beta   90.00
_cell.angle_gamma   90.00
#
_symmetry.space_group_name_H-M   'P 1'
#
loop_
_entity.id
_entity.type
_entity.pdbx_description
1 polymer ?
#
loop_
_entity_poly.entity_id
_entity_poly.type
_entity_poly.pdbx_seq_one_letter_code
_entity_poly.pdbx_strand_id
1 'polypeptide(L)'
;MTEYWKEKTTDEYKDPVLALRMKRAVCPNPQLGACALEDLPSDYEPLRPEECSICRAVVSDLVGIVRLSRERPKTSKNDNYFRLIGLMGQVCTELPMRRSIRANEADDVSDLCEDFWDEHEAALSKLALQRSPRYAESLCADVLEVCEKSVPLDGIYKYDGAAPKDEL
;
A
#
# COMPACT_ATOMS: atom_id res chain seq x y z
N MET A 1 15.97 10.14 25.22
CA MET A 1 15.94 9.00 24.28
C MET A 1 16.42 9.58 22.96
N THR A 2 17.62 9.22 22.51
CA THR A 2 18.23 9.78 21.30
C THR A 2 17.53 9.19 20.07
N GLU A 3 16.97 10.05 19.22
CA GLU A 3 16.18 9.65 18.07
C GLU A 3 17.11 9.15 16.96
N TYR A 4 17.41 7.84 16.98
CA TYR A 4 18.28 7.11 16.05
C TYR A 4 18.15 7.51 14.57
N TRP A 5 16.99 8.04 14.18
CA TRP A 5 16.62 8.42 12.81
C TRP A 5 17.01 9.86 12.41
N LYS A 6 17.22 10.76 13.38
CA LYS A 6 17.60 12.17 13.14
C LYS A 6 19.11 12.41 13.19
N GLU A 7 19.89 11.45 13.69
CA GLU A 7 21.32 11.65 13.96
C GLU A 7 22.23 11.44 12.75
N LYS A 8 21.74 10.78 11.69
CA LYS A 8 22.55 10.38 10.52
C LYS A 8 21.77 10.51 9.22
N THR A 9 22.41 10.98 8.17
CA THR A 9 21.96 10.85 6.79
C THR A 9 21.96 9.37 6.37
N THR A 10 21.14 9.03 5.37
CA THR A 10 20.95 7.63 4.93
C THR A 10 22.27 6.96 4.51
N ASP A 11 23.20 7.73 3.95
CA ASP A 11 24.50 7.25 3.46
C ASP A 11 25.51 6.95 4.59
N GLU A 12 25.22 7.40 5.81
CA GLU A 12 26.06 7.16 6.99
C GLU A 12 25.74 5.82 7.69
N TYR A 13 24.74 5.08 7.22
CA TYR A 13 24.41 3.75 7.72
C TYR A 13 25.18 2.66 6.96
N LYS A 14 25.49 1.57 7.67
CA LYS A 14 26.19 0.39 7.11
C LYS A 14 25.44 -0.23 5.91
N ASP A 15 24.12 -0.10 5.90
CA ASP A 15 23.24 -0.48 4.79
C ASP A 15 22.33 0.72 4.45
N PRO A 16 22.71 1.57 3.48
CA PRO A 16 21.93 2.73 3.09
C PRO A 16 20.55 2.38 2.54
N VAL A 17 20.41 1.22 1.90
CA VAL A 17 19.14 0.77 1.32
C VAL A 17 18.16 0.39 2.43
N LEU A 18 18.61 -0.36 3.42
CA LEU A 18 17.80 -0.70 4.59
C LEU A 18 17.48 0.55 5.41
N ALA A 19 18.44 1.43 5.63
CA ALA A 19 18.23 2.69 6.35
C ALA A 19 17.18 3.57 5.66
N LEU A 20 17.23 3.67 4.33
CA LEU A 20 16.23 4.40 3.56
C LEU A 20 14.83 3.81 3.72
N ARG A 21 14.70 2.49 3.67
CA ARG A 21 13.41 1.80 3.89
C ARG A 21 12.85 2.09 5.27
N MET A 22 13.68 1.99 6.30
CA MET A 22 13.25 2.28 7.66
C MET A 22 12.87 3.76 7.84
N LYS A 23 13.66 4.70 7.29
CA LYS A 23 13.29 6.12 7.29
C LYS A 23 11.96 6.38 6.59
N ARG A 24 11.74 5.82 5.40
CA ARG A 24 10.46 5.94 4.67
C ARG A 24 9.26 5.35 5.42
N ALA A 25 9.48 4.38 6.31
CA ALA A 25 8.41 3.82 7.15
C ALA A 25 8.13 4.64 8.42
N VAL A 26 9.15 5.27 8.99
CA VAL A 26 9.06 5.89 10.33
C VAL A 26 8.92 7.42 10.27
N CYS A 27 9.65 8.11 9.38
CA CYS A 27 9.59 9.58 9.25
C CYS A 27 8.20 10.15 8.95
N PRO A 28 7.37 9.51 8.11
CA PRO A 28 6.07 10.07 7.75
C PRO A 28 4.99 9.79 8.78
N ASN A 29 5.26 8.91 9.76
CA ASN A 29 4.26 8.56 10.75
C ASN A 29 4.15 9.69 11.78
N PRO A 30 3.06 10.48 11.77
CA PRO A 30 2.93 11.64 12.64
C PRO A 30 2.84 11.26 14.12
N GLN A 31 2.44 10.02 14.43
CA GLN A 31 2.34 9.52 15.79
C GLN A 31 3.70 9.19 16.39
N LEU A 32 4.70 8.85 15.56
CA LEU A 32 6.03 8.48 16.01
C LEU A 32 6.98 9.69 16.15
N GLY A 33 6.72 10.79 15.44
CA GLY A 33 7.52 12.03 15.53
C GLY A 33 9.00 11.87 15.17
N ALA A 34 9.35 10.83 14.40
CA ALA A 34 10.71 10.32 14.31
C ALA A 34 11.66 11.12 13.40
N CYS A 35 11.16 11.78 12.35
CA CYS A 35 11.92 12.64 11.44
C CYS A 35 10.95 13.49 10.59
N ALA A 36 11.46 14.50 9.89
CA ALA A 36 10.66 15.32 8.98
C ALA A 36 10.53 14.64 7.61
N LEU A 37 9.47 14.95 6.86
CA LEU A 37 9.32 14.53 5.46
C LEU A 37 10.47 15.03 4.57
N GLU A 38 11.09 16.14 4.95
CA GLU A 38 12.24 16.77 4.31
C GLU A 38 13.51 15.91 4.38
N ASP A 39 13.58 14.98 5.34
CA ASP A 39 14.69 14.05 5.53
C ASP A 39 14.62 12.83 4.56
N LEU A 40 13.57 12.77 3.73
CA LEU A 40 13.37 11.73 2.72
C LEU A 40 13.85 12.20 1.34
N PRO A 41 14.28 11.30 0.45
CA PRO A 41 14.83 11.71 -0.84
C PRO A 41 13.75 12.36 -1.71
N SER A 42 14.17 13.17 -2.68
CA SER A 42 13.25 13.97 -3.51
C SER A 42 12.29 13.16 -4.40
N ASP A 43 12.54 11.86 -4.57
CA ASP A 43 11.66 10.92 -5.28
C ASP A 43 10.52 10.40 -4.38
N TYR A 44 10.44 10.89 -3.16
CA TYR A 44 9.49 10.47 -2.16
C TYR A 44 8.18 11.26 -2.27
N GLU A 45 7.10 10.57 -2.63
CA GLU A 45 5.78 11.17 -2.81
C GLU A 45 4.79 10.57 -1.79
N PRO A 46 4.35 11.35 -0.77
CA PRO A 46 3.30 10.94 0.14
C PRO A 46 1.98 10.66 -0.59
N LEU A 47 1.19 9.74 -0.07
CA LEU A 47 -0.16 9.49 -0.56
C LEU A 47 -1.02 10.76 -0.42
N ARG A 48 -1.70 11.12 -1.50
CA ARG A 48 -2.59 12.28 -1.59
C ARG A 48 -4.06 11.85 -1.57
N PRO A 49 -4.96 12.71 -1.08
CA PRO A 49 -6.41 12.47 -1.09
C PRO A 49 -6.99 12.67 -2.50
N GLU A 50 -6.53 11.87 -3.46
CA GLU A 50 -7.01 11.85 -4.84
C GLU A 50 -7.46 10.42 -5.17
N GLU A 51 -8.63 10.26 -5.79
CA GLU A 51 -9.23 8.93 -6.05
C GLU A 51 -8.28 7.97 -6.77
N CYS A 52 -7.59 8.42 -7.82
CA CYS A 52 -6.62 7.57 -8.52
C CYS A 52 -5.44 7.16 -7.63
N SER A 53 -4.96 8.07 -6.77
CA SER A 53 -3.88 7.80 -5.82
C SER A 53 -4.33 6.79 -4.74
N ILE A 54 -5.53 6.96 -4.20
CA ILE A 54 -6.16 6.03 -3.25
C ILE A 54 -6.34 4.66 -3.91
N CYS A 55 -6.91 4.59 -5.10
CA CYS A 55 -7.09 3.33 -5.81
C CYS A 55 -5.77 2.59 -5.99
N ARG A 56 -4.71 3.29 -6.44
CA ARG A 56 -3.39 2.68 -6.61
C ARG A 56 -2.84 2.14 -5.29
N ALA A 57 -2.98 2.89 -4.21
CA ALA A 57 -2.53 2.47 -2.89
C ALA A 57 -3.30 1.23 -2.40
N VAL A 58 -4.64 1.28 -2.43
CA VAL A 58 -5.52 0.18 -2.02
C VAL A 58 -5.24 -1.07 -2.84
N VAL A 59 -5.26 -0.98 -4.18
CA VAL A 59 -5.00 -2.14 -5.05
C VAL A 59 -3.64 -2.75 -4.78
N SER A 60 -2.62 -1.90 -4.60
CA SER A 60 -1.28 -2.38 -4.28
C SER A 60 -1.21 -3.10 -2.94
N ASP A 61 -1.89 -2.59 -1.91
CA ASP A 61 -1.90 -3.20 -0.58
C ASP A 61 -2.71 -4.50 -0.57
N LEU A 62 -3.83 -4.54 -1.30
CA LEU A 62 -4.64 -5.75 -1.50
C LEU A 62 -3.86 -6.84 -2.24
N VAL A 63 -3.12 -6.50 -3.29
CA VAL A 63 -2.24 -7.46 -3.99
C VAL A 63 -1.18 -8.01 -3.02
N GLY A 64 -0.59 -7.16 -2.18
CA GLY A 64 0.32 -7.58 -1.12
C GLY A 64 -0.32 -8.56 -0.14
N ILE A 65 -1.52 -8.23 0.37
CA ILE A 65 -2.29 -9.09 1.29
C ILE A 65 -2.60 -10.44 0.64
N VAL A 66 -3.14 -10.44 -0.58
CA VAL A 66 -3.55 -11.66 -1.31
C VAL A 66 -2.35 -12.56 -1.61
N ARG A 67 -1.20 -11.98 -1.99
CA ARG A 67 0.02 -12.72 -2.32
C ARG A 67 0.66 -13.34 -1.08
N LEU A 68 0.71 -12.59 0.02
CA LEU A 68 1.33 -13.04 1.28
C LEU A 68 0.41 -13.93 2.12
N SER A 69 -0.91 -13.89 1.85
CA SER A 69 -1.87 -14.72 2.56
C SER A 69 -1.71 -16.20 2.22
N ARG A 70 -1.80 -17.03 3.28
CA ARG A 70 -1.88 -18.50 3.15
C ARG A 70 -3.22 -18.95 2.59
N GLU A 71 -4.26 -18.13 2.74
CA GLU A 71 -5.60 -18.46 2.27
C GLU A 71 -5.65 -18.37 0.75
N ARG A 72 -5.96 -19.47 0.07
CA ARG A 72 -6.10 -19.56 -1.40
C ARG A 72 -7.50 -20.04 -1.82
N PRO A 73 -8.55 -19.23 -1.60
CA PRO A 73 -9.91 -19.61 -1.98
C PRO A 73 -10.05 -19.74 -3.50
N LYS A 74 -10.80 -20.77 -3.94
CA LYS A 74 -11.21 -20.95 -5.34
C LYS A 74 -12.65 -20.52 -5.60
N THR A 75 -13.42 -20.29 -4.54
CA THR A 75 -14.84 -19.89 -4.60
C THR A 75 -15.16 -18.95 -3.45
N SER A 76 -16.20 -18.13 -3.60
CA SER A 76 -16.69 -17.21 -2.57
C SER A 76 -17.45 -17.88 -1.42
N LYS A 77 -17.69 -19.20 -1.48
CA LYS A 77 -18.48 -19.95 -0.48
C LYS A 77 -17.62 -20.75 0.50
N ASN A 78 -16.37 -20.35 0.69
CA ASN A 78 -15.39 -21.06 1.52
C ASN A 78 -14.94 -20.16 2.68
N ASP A 79 -14.76 -20.73 3.88
CA ASP A 79 -14.21 -20.03 5.05
C ASP A 79 -12.90 -19.28 4.76
N ASN A 80 -12.03 -19.85 3.93
CA ASN A 80 -10.77 -19.21 3.51
C ASN A 80 -11.02 -17.92 2.73
N TYR A 81 -12.12 -17.84 1.97
CA TYR A 81 -12.54 -16.61 1.29
C TYR A 81 -12.93 -15.55 2.32
N PHE A 82 -13.81 -15.88 3.25
CA PHE A 82 -14.25 -14.93 4.27
C PHE A 82 -13.10 -14.43 5.16
N ARG A 83 -12.15 -15.29 5.50
CA ARG A 83 -10.93 -14.89 6.22
C ARG A 83 -10.08 -13.90 5.41
N LEU A 84 -9.86 -14.18 4.14
CA LEU A 84 -9.08 -13.30 3.26
C LEU A 84 -9.78 -11.95 3.05
N ILE A 85 -11.09 -11.95 2.82
CA ILE A 85 -11.88 -10.72 2.72
C ILE A 85 -11.82 -9.92 4.03
N GLY A 86 -11.88 -10.58 5.19
CA GLY A 86 -11.71 -9.91 6.49
C GLY A 86 -10.36 -9.20 6.64
N LEU A 87 -9.27 -9.76 6.11
CA LEU A 87 -7.96 -9.09 6.06
C LEU A 87 -7.95 -7.94 5.05
N MET A 88 -8.57 -8.12 3.89
CA MET A 88 -8.66 -7.09 2.86
C MET A 88 -9.47 -5.88 3.33
N GLY A 89 -10.56 -6.09 4.08
CA GLY A 89 -11.38 -5.01 4.64
C GLY A 89 -10.69 -4.13 5.68
N GLN A 90 -9.50 -4.52 6.16
CA GLN A 90 -8.70 -3.69 7.07
C GLN A 90 -7.74 -2.75 6.32
N VAL A 91 -7.73 -2.77 4.99
CA VAL A 91 -6.74 -2.04 4.17
C VAL A 91 -6.71 -0.54 4.46
N CYS A 92 -7.87 0.10 4.65
CA CYS A 92 -7.95 1.54 4.93
C CYS A 92 -7.51 1.88 6.35
N THR A 93 -7.92 1.07 7.35
CA THR A 93 -7.47 1.24 8.74
C THR A 93 -5.96 1.07 8.88
N GLU A 94 -5.35 0.17 8.10
CA GLU A 94 -3.91 -0.06 8.10
C GLU A 94 -3.13 0.87 7.17
N LEU A 95 -3.81 1.69 6.36
CA LEU A 95 -3.21 2.55 5.36
C LEU A 95 -2.14 3.49 5.95
N PRO A 96 -2.33 4.15 7.12
CA PRO A 96 -1.29 5.00 7.71
C PRO A 96 -0.03 4.25 8.18
N MET A 97 -0.12 2.93 8.35
CA MET A 97 1.03 2.08 8.70
C MET A 97 1.76 1.56 7.46
N ARG A 98 1.04 1.41 6.34
CA ARG A 98 1.56 0.85 5.07
C ARG A 98 2.02 1.94 4.12
N ARG A 99 1.42 3.11 4.22
CA ARG A 99 1.60 4.26 3.34
C ARG A 99 1.94 5.47 4.17
N SER A 100 2.64 6.36 3.50
CA SER A 100 3.07 7.59 4.09
C SER A 100 2.12 8.69 3.72
N ILE A 101 1.61 9.39 4.74
CA ILE A 101 0.55 10.38 4.59
C ILE A 101 0.99 11.63 5.32
N ARG A 102 0.72 12.81 4.75
CA ARG A 102 1.00 14.06 5.46
C ARG A 102 0.05 14.21 6.63
N ALA A 103 0.53 14.68 7.77
CA ALA A 103 -0.27 14.80 8.98
C ALA A 103 -1.56 15.62 8.77
N ASN A 104 -1.50 16.66 7.94
CA ASN A 104 -2.63 17.54 7.63
C ASN A 104 -3.58 16.99 6.54
N GLU A 105 -3.26 15.84 5.94
CA GLU A 105 -4.06 15.15 4.91
C GLU A 105 -4.52 13.77 5.41
N ALA A 106 -4.18 13.39 6.64
CA ALA A 106 -4.40 12.05 7.17
C ALA A 106 -5.87 11.68 7.27
N ASP A 107 -6.69 12.60 7.80
CA ASP A 107 -8.14 12.40 7.94
C ASP A 107 -8.79 12.31 6.55
N ASP A 108 -8.52 13.27 5.66
CA ASP A 108 -9.05 13.26 4.28
C ASP A 108 -8.68 11.99 3.50
N VAL A 109 -7.46 11.49 3.66
CA VAL A 109 -7.02 10.23 3.03
C VAL A 109 -7.72 9.02 3.64
N SER A 110 -7.95 9.02 4.95
CA SER A 110 -8.64 7.93 5.64
C SER A 110 -10.10 7.86 5.20
N ASP A 111 -10.80 9.00 5.26
CA ASP A 111 -12.21 9.12 4.87
C ASP A 111 -12.40 8.74 3.41
N LEU A 112 -11.56 9.28 2.51
CA LEU A 112 -11.63 8.94 1.09
C LEU A 112 -11.30 7.46 0.83
N CYS A 113 -10.42 6.85 1.62
CA CYS A 113 -10.17 5.41 1.48
C CYS A 113 -11.39 4.58 1.87
N GLU A 114 -12.02 4.92 2.99
CA GLU A 114 -13.22 4.23 3.47
C GLU A 114 -14.38 4.37 2.47
N ASP A 115 -14.64 5.59 1.99
CA ASP A 115 -15.63 5.86 0.94
C ASP A 115 -15.33 5.06 -0.34
N PHE A 116 -14.07 5.07 -0.77
CA PHE A 116 -13.62 4.33 -1.96
C PHE A 116 -13.77 2.81 -1.80
N TRP A 117 -13.46 2.29 -0.62
CA TRP A 117 -13.63 0.87 -0.31
C TRP A 117 -15.10 0.48 -0.37
N ASP A 118 -15.97 1.24 0.29
CA ASP A 118 -17.40 0.97 0.33
C ASP A 118 -18.04 1.04 -1.06
N GLU A 119 -17.63 2.00 -1.90
CA GLU A 119 -18.13 2.12 -3.27
C GLU A 119 -17.69 0.95 -4.17
N HIS A 120 -16.46 0.46 -3.98
CA HIS A 120 -15.82 -0.49 -4.90
C HIS A 120 -15.53 -1.88 -4.30
N GLU A 121 -16.08 -2.19 -3.12
CA GLU A 121 -15.80 -3.41 -2.36
C GLU A 121 -15.94 -4.68 -3.22
N ALA A 122 -17.00 -4.76 -4.04
CA ALA A 122 -17.27 -5.93 -4.86
C ALA A 122 -16.17 -6.18 -5.91
N ALA A 123 -15.67 -5.13 -6.54
CA ALA A 123 -14.61 -5.21 -7.54
C ALA A 123 -13.25 -5.51 -6.90
N LEU A 124 -12.97 -4.88 -5.75
CA LEU A 124 -11.76 -5.08 -4.96
C LEU A 124 -11.69 -6.50 -4.38
N SER A 125 -12.78 -6.97 -3.77
CA SER A 125 -12.90 -8.32 -3.20
C SER A 125 -12.68 -9.43 -4.23
N LYS A 126 -12.94 -9.15 -5.52
CA LYS A 126 -12.68 -10.10 -6.59
C LYS A 126 -11.19 -10.45 -6.73
N LEU A 127 -10.26 -9.62 -6.25
CA LEU A 127 -8.82 -9.95 -6.17
C LEU A 127 -8.55 -11.19 -5.31
N ALA A 128 -9.40 -11.50 -4.33
CA ALA A 128 -9.26 -12.70 -3.51
C ALA A 128 -9.31 -14.00 -4.36
N LEU A 129 -10.10 -13.97 -5.45
CA LEU A 129 -10.33 -15.09 -6.36
C LEU A 129 -9.54 -14.94 -7.67
N GLN A 130 -9.43 -13.72 -8.20
CA GLN A 130 -8.77 -13.40 -9.46
C GLN A 130 -7.41 -12.75 -9.20
N ARG A 131 -6.42 -13.60 -8.90
CA ARG A 131 -5.06 -13.19 -8.48
C ARG A 131 -4.13 -12.80 -9.61
N SER A 132 -4.64 -12.67 -10.84
CA SER A 132 -3.78 -12.39 -11.98
C SER A 132 -3.21 -10.97 -11.92
N PRO A 133 -1.90 -10.78 -12.20
CA PRO A 133 -1.28 -9.45 -12.26
C PRO A 133 -2.05 -8.51 -13.19
N ARG A 134 -2.44 -9.02 -14.35
CA ARG A 134 -3.20 -8.28 -15.36
C ARG A 134 -4.52 -7.71 -14.82
N TYR A 135 -5.22 -8.45 -13.95
CA TYR A 135 -6.48 -7.95 -13.38
C TYR A 135 -6.20 -6.80 -12.40
N ALA A 136 -5.19 -6.95 -11.54
CA ALA A 136 -4.78 -5.90 -10.61
C ALA A 136 -4.31 -4.62 -11.35
N GLU A 137 -3.51 -4.76 -12.41
CA GLU A 137 -3.05 -3.63 -13.24
C GLU A 137 -4.20 -2.85 -13.87
N SER A 138 -5.22 -3.57 -14.33
CA SER A 138 -6.41 -3.00 -14.98
C SER A 138 -7.40 -2.38 -13.99
N LEU A 139 -7.31 -2.67 -12.69
CA LEU A 139 -8.41 -2.41 -11.77
C LEU A 139 -8.78 -0.93 -11.70
N CYS A 140 -7.80 -0.05 -11.47
CA CYS A 140 -8.06 1.37 -11.32
C CYS A 140 -8.43 2.08 -12.64
N ALA A 141 -7.97 1.57 -13.78
CA ALA A 141 -8.13 2.26 -15.07
C ALA A 141 -9.28 1.72 -15.91
N ASP A 142 -9.43 0.40 -15.97
CA ASP A 142 -10.37 -0.26 -16.88
C ASP A 142 -11.60 -0.80 -16.14
N VAL A 143 -11.49 -1.13 -14.85
CA VAL A 143 -12.60 -1.71 -14.07
C VAL A 143 -13.34 -0.65 -13.28
N LEU A 144 -12.59 0.24 -12.62
CA LEU A 144 -13.13 1.31 -11.78
C LEU A 144 -13.14 2.67 -12.50
N GLU A 145 -12.40 2.82 -13.60
CA GLU A 145 -12.34 4.04 -14.41
C GLU A 145 -11.92 5.33 -13.65
N VAL A 146 -11.27 5.18 -12.50
CA VAL A 146 -10.80 6.30 -11.65
C VAL A 146 -9.42 6.82 -12.03
N CYS A 147 -8.64 6.04 -12.78
CA CYS A 147 -7.31 6.42 -13.27
C CYS A 147 -7.27 6.45 -14.81
N GLU A 148 -6.57 7.43 -15.40
CA GLU A 148 -6.36 7.48 -16.86
C GLU A 148 -5.49 6.34 -17.40
N LYS A 149 -4.67 5.71 -16.55
CA LYS A 149 -3.68 4.69 -16.92
C LYS A 149 -3.65 3.56 -15.92
N SER A 150 -3.43 2.35 -16.44
CA SER A 150 -3.21 1.13 -15.68
C SER A 150 -2.10 1.31 -14.65
N VAL A 151 -2.20 0.59 -13.54
CA VAL A 151 -1.26 0.68 -12.43
C VAL A 151 -0.10 -0.27 -12.69
N PRO A 152 1.13 0.20 -12.98
CA PRO A 152 2.26 -0.72 -13.15
C PRO A 152 2.60 -1.38 -11.80
N LEU A 153 2.48 -2.71 -11.71
CA LEU A 153 2.81 -3.44 -10.48
C LEU A 153 4.33 -3.48 -10.20
N ASP A 154 5.18 -3.19 -11.20
CA ASP A 154 6.64 -3.17 -11.07
C ASP A 154 7.14 -2.18 -9.99
N GLY A 155 6.34 -1.14 -9.67
CA GLY A 155 6.64 -0.19 -8.60
C GLY A 155 6.31 -0.70 -7.19
N ILE A 156 5.36 -1.63 -7.08
CA ILE A 156 4.91 -2.21 -5.80
C ILE A 156 6.01 -3.09 -5.20
N TYR A 157 6.77 -3.77 -6.07
CA TYR A 157 7.82 -4.71 -5.68
C TYR A 157 9.21 -4.08 -5.57
N LYS A 158 9.39 -2.79 -5.91
CA LYS A 158 10.72 -2.16 -5.99
C LYS A 158 11.46 -2.16 -4.64
N TYR A 159 10.73 -2.31 -3.54
CA TYR A 159 11.29 -2.31 -2.18
C TYR A 159 11.02 -3.60 -1.40
N ASP A 160 10.22 -4.52 -1.93
CA ASP A 160 10.04 -5.87 -1.39
C ASP A 160 11.09 -6.78 -2.02
N GLY A 161 12.15 -7.07 -1.28
CA GLY A 161 13.27 -7.89 -1.76
C GLY A 161 12.78 -9.15 -2.46
N ALA A 162 13.11 -9.27 -3.76
CA ALA A 162 12.98 -10.44 -4.63
C ALA A 162 11.99 -11.52 -4.16
N ALA A 163 10.69 -11.26 -4.32
CA ALA A 163 9.72 -12.35 -4.38
C ALA A 163 9.65 -12.89 -5.82
N PRO A 164 9.64 -14.21 -6.04
CA PRO A 164 9.82 -14.83 -7.35
C PRO A 164 8.77 -14.33 -8.35
N LYS A 165 9.24 -14.06 -9.58
CA LYS A 165 8.49 -13.41 -10.66
C LYS A 165 7.30 -14.21 -11.20
N ASP A 166 7.15 -15.47 -10.77
CA ASP A 166 6.30 -16.44 -11.46
C ASP A 166 5.08 -16.93 -10.66
N GLU A 167 4.81 -16.38 -9.47
CA GLU A 167 3.58 -16.70 -8.73
C GLU A 167 2.87 -15.45 -8.20
N LEU A 168 1.90 -15.00 -9.00
CA LEU A 168 0.73 -14.22 -8.60
C LEU A 168 -0.52 -15.02 -8.99
#